data_AF-A0A377JWP4-F1
#
_entry.id   AF-A0A377JWP4-F1
#
_cell.length_a   1.000
_cell.length_b   1.000
_cell.length_c   1.000
_cell.angle_alpha   90.00
_cell.angle_beta   90.00
_cell.angle_gamma   90.00
#
_symmetry.space_group_name_H-M   'P 1'
#
loop_
_entity.id
_entity.type
_entity.pdbx_description
1 polymer ?
#
loop_
_entity_poly.entity_id
_entity_poly.type
_entity_poly.pdbx_seq_one_letter_code
_entity_poly.pdbx_strand_id
1 'polypeptide(L)'
;MCGEIAILKRYIEQIQARTTQFGANFKRVTYLENATFTPPEDNIYYYVFLQGGSGADNSVTQGGITSFGTHLSARGLRGENGKGMRGECVSGFVEVQSLEPISVSVGQGGICIVSYTSKEATS
;
A
#
# COMPACT_ATOMS: atom_id res chain seq x y z
N MET A 1 -15.84 -1.40 16.76
CA MET A 1 -15.98 -0.16 15.96
C MET A 1 -15.08 1.00 16.41
N CYS A 2 -14.75 1.22 17.69
CA CYS A 2 -13.84 2.32 18.08
C CYS A 2 -12.34 2.06 17.79
N GLY A 3 -11.89 0.80 17.75
CA GLY A 3 -10.48 0.46 17.53
C GLY A 3 -9.97 0.73 16.11
N GLU A 4 -10.78 0.47 15.09
CA GLU A 4 -10.39 0.65 13.68
C GLU A 4 -10.21 2.13 13.32
N ILE A 5 -11.05 3.02 13.86
CA ILE A 5 -10.94 4.47 13.64
C ILE A 5 -9.68 5.03 14.31
N ALA A 6 -9.31 4.53 15.49
CA ALA A 6 -8.11 4.96 16.19
C ALA A 6 -6.83 4.55 15.44
N ILE A 7 -6.83 3.34 14.87
CA ILE A 7 -5.72 2.84 14.04
C ILE A 7 -5.60 3.65 12.74
N LEU A 8 -6.71 3.90 12.05
CA LEU A 8 -6.75 4.73 10.84
C LEU A 8 -6.28 6.17 11.11
N LYS A 9 -6.71 6.79 12.22
CA LYS A 9 -6.24 8.11 12.62
C LYS A 9 -4.74 8.13 12.89
N ARG A 10 -4.22 7.14 13.62
CA ARG A 10 -2.79 7.02 13.90
C ARG A 10 -1.97 6.87 12.62
N TYR A 11 -2.46 6.12 11.62
CA TYR A 11 -1.79 6.02 10.33
C TYR A 11 -1.83 7.33 9.54
N ILE A 12 -2.95 8.05 9.54
CA ILE A 12 -3.05 9.38 8.90
C ILE A 12 -2.11 10.38 9.58
N GLU A 13 -2.05 10.39 10.91
CA GLU A 13 -1.16 11.26 11.69
C GLU A 13 0.31 10.92 11.43
N GLN A 14 0.68 9.64 11.32
CA GLN A 14 2.03 9.23 10.95
C GLN A 14 2.41 9.67 9.53
N ILE A 15 1.47 9.59 8.58
CA ILE A 15 1.66 10.08 7.21
C ILE A 15 1.82 11.61 7.22
N GLN A 16 0.93 12.34 7.90
CA GLN A 16 0.95 13.81 7.97
C GLN A 16 2.21 14.35 8.66
N ALA A 17 2.59 13.81 9.82
CA ALA A 17 3.78 14.23 10.56
C ALA A 17 5.07 13.99 9.77
N ARG A 18 5.10 12.95 8.92
CA ARG A 18 6.25 12.67 8.05
C ARG A 18 6.21 13.47 6.75
N THR A 19 5.03 13.85 6.26
CA THR A 19 4.89 14.76 5.10
C THR A 19 5.58 16.10 5.38
N THR A 20 5.52 16.58 6.63
CA THR A 20 6.22 17.81 7.07
C THR A 20 7.75 17.66 7.09
N GLN A 21 8.26 16.43 7.21
CA GLN A 21 9.70 16.13 7.32
C GLN A 21 10.40 15.96 5.96
N PHE A 22 9.63 15.74 4.88
CA PHE A 22 10.16 15.28 3.58
C PHE A 22 10.22 16.31 2.44
N GLY A 23 10.02 17.62 2.72
CA GLY A 23 10.42 18.72 1.82
C GLY A 23 9.93 18.63 0.35
N ALA A 24 8.80 19.29 0.06
CA ALA A 24 8.29 19.71 -1.26
C ALA A 24 8.09 18.70 -2.41
N ASN A 25 8.80 17.57 -2.53
CA ASN A 25 8.76 16.67 -3.70
C ASN A 25 8.28 15.25 -3.38
N PHE A 26 7.24 15.15 -2.57
CA PHE A 26 6.60 13.87 -2.26
C PHE A 26 5.70 13.43 -3.43
N LYS A 27 6.03 12.27 -3.99
CA LYS A 27 5.29 11.62 -5.06
C LYS A 27 4.55 10.40 -4.51
N ARG A 28 3.40 10.10 -5.12
CA ARG A 28 2.58 8.94 -4.78
C ARG A 28 2.06 8.31 -6.06
N VAL A 29 2.17 6.99 -6.14
CA VAL A 29 1.53 6.17 -7.16
C VAL A 29 0.52 5.25 -6.47
N THR A 30 -0.66 5.10 -7.07
CA THR A 30 -1.74 4.26 -6.54
C THR A 30 -2.12 3.23 -7.59
N TYR A 31 -2.15 1.97 -7.17
CA TYR A 31 -2.54 0.83 -7.98
C TYR A 31 -3.83 0.23 -7.42
N LEU A 32 -4.85 0.14 -8.28
CA LEU A 32 -6.13 -0.51 -8.00
C LEU A 32 -6.27 -1.84 -8.75
N GLU A 33 -5.29 -2.17 -9.58
CA GLU A 33 -5.19 -3.38 -10.39
C GLU A 33 -3.72 -3.81 -10.49
N ASN A 34 -3.49 -5.03 -10.99
CA ASN A 34 -2.15 -5.57 -11.16
C ASN A 34 -1.33 -4.67 -12.09
N ALA A 35 -0.10 -4.38 -11.71
CA ALA A 35 0.79 -3.49 -12.44
C ALA A 35 2.25 -3.79 -12.15
N THR A 36 3.13 -2.98 -12.71
CA THR A 36 4.55 -2.99 -12.40
C THR A 36 4.95 -1.60 -11.93
N PHE A 37 5.68 -1.52 -10.83
CA PHE A 37 6.31 -0.31 -10.35
C PHE A 37 7.76 -0.30 -10.81
N THR A 38 8.13 0.69 -11.63
CA THR A 38 9.53 0.95 -11.98
C THR A 38 10.08 1.99 -11.01
N PRO A 39 11.04 1.65 -10.15
CA PRO A 39 11.62 2.61 -9.20
C PRO A 39 12.25 3.78 -9.96
N PRO A 40 11.91 5.04 -9.64
CA PRO A 40 12.57 6.19 -10.24
C PRO A 40 13.98 6.44 -9.69
N GLU A 41 14.29 5.92 -8.51
CA GLU A 41 15.60 6.03 -7.85
C GLU A 41 15.91 4.68 -7.16
N ASP A 42 17.18 4.32 -7.06
CA ASP A 42 17.63 3.17 -6.27
C ASP A 42 18.30 3.65 -4.96
N ASN A 43 18.55 2.71 -4.06
CA ASN A 43 19.17 2.96 -2.75
C ASN A 43 18.41 3.97 -1.88
N ILE A 44 17.09 4.05 -2.05
CA ILE A 44 16.19 4.87 -1.22
C ILE A 44 15.05 4.02 -0.63
N TYR A 45 14.40 4.58 0.39
CA TYR A 45 13.24 3.97 1.02
C TYR A 45 11.94 4.47 0.40
N TYR A 46 11.13 3.52 -0.05
CA TYR A 46 9.76 3.74 -0.48
C TYR A 46 8.82 3.41 0.68
N TYR A 47 7.90 4.32 1.03
CA TYR A 47 6.81 3.98 1.92
C TYR A 47 5.73 3.26 1.10
N VAL A 48 5.40 2.04 1.49
CA VAL A 48 4.39 1.23 0.81
C VAL A 48 3.24 0.96 1.78
N PHE A 49 2.03 1.23 1.33
CA PHE A 49 0.79 0.86 2.01
C PHE A 49 0.00 -0.11 1.14
N LEU A 50 -0.43 -1.22 1.72
CA LEU A 50 -1.22 -2.26 1.08
C LEU A 50 -2.52 -2.49 1.85
N GLN A 51 -3.62 -2.61 1.12
CA GLN A 51 -4.83 -3.26 1.59
C GLN A 51 -5.07 -4.51 0.75
N GLY A 52 -5.25 -5.65 1.41
CA GLY A 52 -5.69 -6.88 0.73
C GLY A 52 -7.05 -6.70 0.04
N GLY A 53 -7.36 -7.60 -0.89
CA GLY A 53 -8.65 -7.65 -1.55
C GLY A 53 -9.81 -7.77 -0.56
N SER A 54 -10.96 -7.23 -0.94
CA SER A 54 -12.18 -7.28 -0.13
C SER A 54 -12.98 -8.54 -0.46
N GLY A 55 -13.40 -9.28 0.57
CA GLY A 55 -14.40 -10.33 0.41
C GLY A 55 -15.77 -9.73 0.13
N ALA A 56 -16.52 -10.30 -0.82
CA ALA A 56 -17.85 -9.79 -1.19
C ALA A 56 -18.94 -10.18 -0.17
N ASP A 57 -20.04 -9.42 -0.16
CA ASP A 57 -21.23 -9.75 0.62
C ASP A 57 -21.75 -11.15 0.25
N ASN A 58 -22.23 -11.90 1.25
CA ASN A 58 -22.76 -13.25 1.10
C ASN A 58 -21.83 -14.23 0.34
N SER A 59 -20.52 -13.99 0.37
CA SER A 59 -19.54 -14.83 -0.30
C SER A 59 -18.61 -15.51 0.70
N VAL A 60 -18.33 -16.79 0.46
CA VAL A 60 -17.29 -17.55 1.18
C VAL A 60 -15.90 -17.32 0.59
N THR A 61 -15.82 -16.65 -0.56
CA THR A 61 -14.57 -16.38 -1.26
C THR A 61 -13.78 -15.29 -0.54
N GLN A 62 -12.53 -15.61 -0.20
CA GLN A 62 -11.58 -14.65 0.35
C GLN A 62 -11.13 -13.67 -0.74
N GLY A 63 -10.99 -12.38 -0.39
CA GLY A 63 -10.37 -11.40 -1.27
C GLY A 63 -8.93 -11.82 -1.65
N GLY A 64 -8.48 -11.40 -2.83
CA GLY A 64 -7.12 -11.69 -3.29
C GLY A 64 -6.04 -11.04 -2.41
N ILE A 65 -4.80 -11.54 -2.48
CA ILE A 65 -3.65 -10.90 -1.85
C ILE A 65 -3.28 -9.64 -2.63
N THR A 66 -2.91 -8.58 -1.91
CA THR A 66 -2.27 -7.41 -2.50
C THR A 66 -0.81 -7.39 -2.05
N SER A 67 0.13 -7.22 -2.98
CA SER A 67 1.56 -7.26 -2.70
C SER A 67 2.37 -6.25 -3.50
N PHE A 68 3.52 -5.90 -2.94
CA PHE A 68 4.56 -5.11 -3.59
C PHE A 68 5.84 -5.97 -3.66
N GLY A 69 6.01 -6.64 -4.80
CA GLY A 69 7.06 -7.63 -5.01
C GLY A 69 7.05 -8.71 -3.92
N THR A 70 8.24 -9.07 -3.47
CA THR A 70 8.46 -9.93 -2.29
C THR A 70 8.61 -9.14 -0.99
N HIS A 71 8.55 -7.80 -1.05
CA HIS A 71 8.87 -6.92 0.07
C HIS A 71 7.73 -6.79 1.08
N LEU A 72 6.49 -6.71 0.60
CA LEU A 72 5.33 -6.50 1.46
C LEU A 72 4.10 -7.18 0.87
N SER A 73 3.27 -7.77 1.73
CA SER A 73 2.00 -8.36 1.32
C SER A 73 0.92 -8.15 2.37
N ALA A 74 -0.32 -8.05 1.92
CA ALA A 74 -1.51 -7.95 2.75
C ALA A 74 -2.54 -8.97 2.27
N ARG A 75 -3.07 -9.78 3.20
CA ARG A 75 -4.04 -10.81 2.87
C ARG A 75 -5.40 -10.18 2.63
N GLY A 76 -6.12 -10.63 1.60
CA GLY A 76 -7.55 -10.34 1.54
C GLY A 76 -8.29 -11.06 2.67
N LEU A 77 -9.46 -10.59 3.05
CA LEU A 77 -10.32 -11.25 4.03
C LEU A 77 -11.58 -11.80 3.36
N ARG A 78 -12.21 -12.78 4.00
CA ARG A 78 -13.52 -13.29 3.58
C ARG A 78 -14.63 -12.46 4.23
N GLY A 79 -15.79 -12.40 3.60
CA GLY A 79 -16.98 -11.88 4.28
C GLY A 79 -17.35 -12.74 5.50
N GLU A 80 -17.96 -12.12 6.50
CA GLU A 80 -18.47 -12.80 7.70
C GLU A 80 -19.88 -12.30 8.01
N ASN A 81 -20.78 -13.23 8.39
CA ASN A 81 -22.19 -12.93 8.68
C ASN A 81 -22.94 -12.20 7.55
N GLY A 82 -22.68 -12.60 6.30
CA GLY A 82 -23.32 -12.04 5.10
C GLY A 82 -22.75 -10.68 4.65
N LYS A 83 -21.81 -10.09 5.41
CA LYS A 83 -21.18 -8.82 5.08
C LYS A 83 -19.76 -9.04 4.58
N GLY A 84 -19.41 -8.35 3.50
CA GLY A 84 -18.07 -8.28 2.97
C GLY A 84 -17.10 -7.67 3.97
N MET A 85 -15.84 -8.07 3.88
CA MET A 85 -14.77 -7.57 4.74
C MET A 85 -13.63 -7.06 3.89
N ARG A 86 -13.09 -5.90 4.26
CA ARG A 86 -11.85 -5.37 3.66
C ARG A 86 -10.69 -6.27 4.02
N GLY A 87 -9.74 -6.42 3.10
CA GLY A 87 -8.49 -7.12 3.39
C GLY A 87 -7.69 -6.44 4.50
N GLU A 88 -6.68 -7.16 5.01
CA GLU A 88 -5.74 -6.64 5.99
C GLU A 88 -5.05 -5.37 5.46
N CYS A 89 -4.69 -4.46 6.36
CA CYS A 89 -3.89 -3.29 6.05
C CYS A 89 -2.48 -3.49 6.58
N VAL A 90 -1.49 -3.40 5.70
CA VAL A 90 -0.07 -3.51 6.04
C VAL A 90 0.67 -2.31 5.44
N SER A 91 1.63 -1.77 6.18
CA SER A 91 2.50 -0.73 5.65
C SER A 91 3.92 -0.86 6.17
N GLY A 92 4.88 -0.34 5.41
CA GLY A 92 6.28 -0.41 5.76
C GLY A 92 7.14 0.44 4.86
N PHE A 93 8.37 0.70 5.32
CA PHE A 93 9.42 1.27 4.48
C PHE A 93 10.16 0.11 3.79
N VAL A 94 10.21 0.14 2.48
CA VAL A 94 10.90 -0.83 1.63
C VAL A 94 12.13 -0.15 1.05
N GLU A 95 13.30 -0.66 1.39
CA GLU A 95 14.54 -0.28 0.71
C GLU A 95 14.58 -0.93 -0.67
N VAL A 96 14.70 -0.12 -1.71
CA VAL A 96 14.83 -0.61 -3.08
C VAL A 96 16.27 -0.33 -3.52
N GLN A 97 17.04 -1.38 -3.74
CA GLN A 97 18.49 -1.29 -3.99
C GLN A 97 18.86 -1.25 -5.48
N SER A 98 17.90 -1.46 -6.38
CA SER A 98 18.09 -1.43 -7.83
C SER A 98 16.89 -0.79 -8.52
N LEU A 99 17.08 -0.34 -9.76
CA LEU A 99 16.01 0.18 -10.61
C LEU A 99 15.18 -0.93 -11.29
N GLU A 100 15.29 -2.18 -10.80
CA GLU A 100 14.55 -3.30 -11.39
C GLU A 100 13.04 -3.13 -11.15
N PRO A 101 12.20 -3.42 -12.17
CA PRO A 101 10.77 -3.31 -12.03
C PRO A 101 10.22 -4.29 -10.97
N ILE A 102 9.40 -3.77 -10.06
CA ILE A 102 8.77 -4.53 -8.98
C ILE A 102 7.33 -4.84 -9.36
N SER A 103 6.95 -6.11 -9.37
CA SER A 103 5.56 -6.51 -9.63
C SER A 103 4.63 -6.06 -8.50
N VAL A 104 3.51 -5.44 -8.86
CA VAL A 104 2.44 -5.06 -7.95
C VAL A 104 1.24 -5.96 -8.24
N SER A 105 0.85 -6.78 -7.26
CA SER A 105 -0.39 -7.54 -7.34
C SER A 105 -1.45 -6.86 -6.51
N VAL A 106 -2.65 -6.67 -7.06
CA VAL A 106 -3.78 -6.08 -6.35
C VAL A 106 -4.95 -7.06 -6.38
N GLY A 107 -5.28 -7.60 -5.21
CA GLY A 107 -6.49 -8.40 -5.04
C GLY A 107 -7.74 -7.57 -5.30
N GLN A 108 -8.83 -8.18 -5.75
CA GLN A 108 -10.07 -7.47 -6.06
C GLN A 108 -10.54 -6.60 -4.88
N GLY A 109 -10.72 -5.29 -5.09
CA GLY A 109 -11.09 -4.34 -4.04
C GLY A 109 -9.97 -4.03 -3.03
N GLY A 110 -8.74 -4.41 -3.35
CA GLY A 110 -7.51 -4.03 -2.64
C GLY A 110 -6.91 -2.74 -3.20
N ILE A 111 -5.83 -2.28 -2.56
CA ILE A 111 -5.11 -1.08 -2.99
C ILE A 111 -3.63 -1.20 -2.64
N CYS A 112 -2.76 -0.78 -3.55
CA CYS A 112 -1.33 -0.58 -3.27
C CYS A 112 -0.99 0.90 -3.50
N ILE A 113 -0.37 1.53 -2.50
CA ILE A 113 0.09 2.91 -2.55
C ILE A 113 1.60 2.90 -2.32
N VAL A 114 2.34 3.45 -3.28
CA VAL A 114 3.78 3.63 -3.18
C VAL A 114 4.07 5.12 -3.09
N SER A 115 4.81 5.51 -2.06
CA SER A 115 5.09 6.89 -1.70
C SER A 115 6.59 7.10 -1.55
N TYR A 116 7.12 8.14 -2.17
CA TYR A 116 8.56 8.41 -2.18
C TYR A 116 8.84 9.89 -2.41
N THR A 117 10.05 10.31 -2.07
CA THR A 117 10.60 11.59 -2.45
C THR A 117 11.60 11.38 -3.58
N SER A 118 11.56 12.23 -4.59
CA SER A 118 12.65 12.29 -5.57
C SER A 118 13.56 13.48 -5.30
N LYS A 119 14.87 13.31 -5.46
CA LYS A 119 15.77 14.46 -5.57
C LYS A 119 15.42 15.17 -6.87
N GLU A 120 15.01 16.44 -6.82
CA GLU A 120 14.94 17.22 -8.04
C GLU A 120 16.34 17.24 -8.68
N ALA A 121 16.42 16.96 -9.98
CA ALA A 121 17.64 17.14 -10.72
C ALA A 121 17.99 18.63 -10.68
N THR A 122 18.99 19.01 -9.89
CA THR A 122 19.70 20.28 -10.08
C THR A 122 20.24 20.26 -11.50
N SER A 123 19.56 20.98 -12.37
CA SER A 123 19.98 21.29 -13.74
C SER A 123 21.06 22.36 -13.71
#